data_AF-A0A818AGS5-F1
#
_entry.id   AF-A0A818AGS5-F1
#
_cell.length_a   1.000
_cell.length_b   1.000
_cell.length_c   1.000
_cell.angle_alpha   90.00
_cell.angle_beta   90.00
_cell.angle_gamma   90.00
#
_symmetry.space_group_name_H-M   'P 1'
#
loop_
_entity.id
_entity.type
_entity.pdbx_description
1 polymer ?
#
loop_
_entity_poly.entity_id
_entity_poly.type
_entity_poly.pdbx_seq_one_letter_code
_entity_poly.pdbx_strand_id
1 'polypeptide(L)'
;MPKGKEFSKNEKAILFRVMAFVDSEKYGPKIPLYNVTDRLQVMLGISRQTITKLRQEMSQWATENNPMEEEQEDEDEKSETRTQHQLTFVKSDIEVKQSLPLAVGRKTKRRWTTSSITTIVGPTSVPSPISPKKKGHSGRKKIVLTEYEEDVIRYQFHLLLASKQYPTTAKLLTRLLEDTPDFPIQSESTLLRHMHRLGFKYKATAKISIPLDATNFVASRAKYFRYLNDLRSNDVIVCYHDETWTNSGDEQRYVWVDGKGEGGLRKNEERGELDFFLI
;
A
#
# COMPACT_ATOMS: atom_id res chain seq x y z
N MET A 1 -9.08 -19.59 -9.40
CA MET A 1 -8.71 -21.02 -9.56
C MET A 1 -9.34 -21.85 -8.45
N PRO A 2 -9.80 -23.08 -8.73
CA PRO A 2 -10.39 -23.95 -7.73
C PRO A 2 -9.34 -24.35 -6.68
N LYS A 3 -9.70 -24.20 -5.41
CA LYS A 3 -8.84 -24.57 -4.27
C LYS A 3 -8.76 -26.09 -4.18
N GLY A 4 -7.55 -26.65 -4.14
CA GLY A 4 -7.32 -28.07 -3.80
C GLY A 4 -7.04 -29.03 -4.97
N LYS A 5 -6.86 -28.56 -6.21
CA LYS A 5 -6.39 -29.42 -7.30
C LYS A 5 -4.86 -29.51 -7.28
N GLU A 6 -4.30 -30.72 -7.21
CA GLU A 6 -2.87 -30.93 -7.38
C GLU A 6 -2.49 -30.81 -8.85
N PHE A 7 -1.32 -30.20 -9.12
CA PHE A 7 -0.81 -30.05 -10.48
C PHE A 7 -0.29 -31.39 -11.01
N SER A 8 -0.59 -31.68 -12.27
CA SER A 8 -0.01 -32.83 -12.98
C SER A 8 1.51 -32.69 -13.14
N LYS A 9 2.24 -33.79 -13.28
CA LYS A 9 3.71 -33.80 -13.47
C LYS A 9 4.15 -32.90 -14.64
N ASN A 10 3.38 -32.89 -15.74
CA ASN A 10 3.65 -32.05 -16.90
C ASN A 10 3.38 -30.56 -16.62
N GLU A 11 2.34 -30.24 -15.86
CA GLU A 11 2.03 -28.87 -15.45
C GLU A 11 3.11 -28.32 -14.52
N LYS A 12 3.58 -29.12 -13.56
CA LYS A 12 4.70 -28.77 -12.67
C LYS A 12 5.97 -28.48 -13.46
N ALA A 13 6.30 -29.30 -14.47
CA ALA A 13 7.49 -29.07 -15.30
C ALA A 13 7.46 -27.72 -16.03
N ILE A 14 6.30 -27.32 -16.58
CA ILE A 14 6.13 -26.01 -17.23
C ILE A 14 6.24 -24.88 -16.19
N LEU A 15 5.57 -25.02 -15.04
CA LEU A 15 5.63 -24.06 -13.95
C LEU A 15 7.06 -23.86 -13.44
N PHE A 16 7.82 -24.95 -13.30
CA PHE A 16 9.22 -24.89 -12.86
C PHE A 16 10.12 -24.17 -13.87
N ARG A 17 9.94 -24.38 -15.18
CA ARG A 17 10.69 -23.64 -16.21
C ARG A 17 10.42 -22.14 -16.14
N VAL A 18 9.15 -21.74 -16.00
CA VAL A 18 8.79 -20.32 -15.87
C VAL A 18 9.38 -19.71 -14.60
N MET A 19 9.35 -20.43 -13.48
CA MET A 19 9.97 -19.99 -12.24
C MET A 19 11.49 -19.83 -12.36
N ALA A 20 12.19 -20.81 -12.93
CA ALA A 20 13.63 -20.75 -13.16
C ALA A 20 14.04 -19.57 -14.07
N PHE A 21 13.25 -19.32 -15.13
CA PHE A 21 13.45 -18.17 -16.01
C PHE A 21 13.34 -16.85 -15.24
N VAL A 22 12.26 -16.64 -14.49
CA VAL A 22 12.05 -15.40 -13.72
C VAL A 22 13.10 -15.24 -12.61
N ASP A 23 13.54 -16.34 -11.97
CA ASP A 23 14.60 -16.30 -10.96
C ASP A 23 15.99 -16.01 -11.58
N SER A 24 16.25 -16.44 -12.83
CA SER A 24 17.50 -16.09 -13.55
C SER A 24 17.61 -14.60 -13.89
N GLU A 25 16.49 -13.92 -14.09
CA GLU A 25 16.44 -12.48 -14.34
C GLU A 25 16.72 -11.62 -13.09
N LYS A 26 16.85 -12.22 -11.90
CA LYS A 26 17.06 -11.50 -10.64
C LYS A 26 18.32 -10.61 -10.65
N TYR A 27 19.31 -10.93 -11.49
CA TYR A 27 20.55 -10.15 -11.67
C TYR A 27 20.58 -9.35 -12.99
N GLY A 28 19.50 -9.37 -13.78
CA GLY A 28 19.37 -8.62 -15.04
C GLY A 28 19.11 -7.12 -14.85
N PRO A 29 19.00 -6.33 -15.94
CA PRO A 29 18.77 -4.89 -15.86
C PRO A 29 17.57 -4.58 -14.96
N LYS A 30 17.77 -3.66 -14.01
CA LYS A 30 16.80 -3.20 -13.00
C LYS A 30 15.57 -2.55 -13.65
N ILE A 31 14.69 -3.36 -14.22
CA ILE A 31 13.32 -2.97 -14.53
C ILE A 31 12.55 -2.98 -13.20
N PRO A 32 11.89 -1.89 -12.80
CA PRO A 32 11.40 -1.76 -11.46
C PRO A 32 10.05 -2.49 -11.27
N LEU A 33 9.80 -2.87 -10.01
CA LEU A 33 8.49 -2.80 -9.33
C LEU A 33 7.56 -4.01 -9.23
N TYR A 34 8.04 -5.26 -9.21
CA TYR A 34 7.33 -6.32 -8.46
C TYR A 34 8.31 -7.34 -7.86
N ASN A 35 8.08 -7.77 -6.62
CA ASN A 35 8.78 -8.90 -6.03
C ASN A 35 8.66 -10.10 -7.00
N VAL A 36 9.70 -10.93 -7.15
CA VAL A 36 9.68 -12.10 -8.05
C VAL A 36 8.41 -12.94 -7.84
N THR A 37 7.98 -13.07 -6.57
CA THR A 37 6.73 -13.75 -6.20
C THR A 37 5.48 -13.10 -6.78
N ASP A 38 5.45 -11.78 -6.89
CA ASP A 38 4.31 -11.03 -7.44
C ASP A 38 4.25 -11.13 -8.95
N ARG A 39 5.41 -11.11 -9.63
CA ARG A 39 5.48 -11.40 -11.08
C ARG A 39 4.97 -12.81 -11.36
N LEU A 40 5.40 -13.80 -10.58
CA LEU A 40 4.94 -15.19 -10.72
C LEU A 40 3.44 -15.33 -10.46
N GLN A 41 2.90 -14.62 -9.47
CA GLN A 41 1.47 -14.61 -9.20
C GLN A 41 0.66 -14.08 -10.39
N VAL A 42 1.12 -13.02 -11.04
CA VAL A 42 0.46 -12.44 -12.22
C VAL A 42 0.61 -13.36 -13.44
N MET A 43 1.81 -13.86 -13.72
CA MET A 43 2.10 -14.69 -14.91
C MET A 43 1.38 -16.03 -14.88
N LEU A 44 1.33 -16.67 -13.71
CA LEU A 44 0.80 -18.02 -13.55
C LEU A 44 -0.65 -18.02 -13.05
N GLY A 45 -1.18 -16.88 -12.60
CA GLY A 45 -2.54 -16.78 -12.06
C GLY A 45 -2.77 -17.56 -10.76
N ILE A 46 -1.69 -17.91 -10.04
CA ILE A 46 -1.71 -18.75 -8.82
C ILE A 46 -1.40 -17.93 -7.57
N SER A 47 -1.88 -18.41 -6.41
CA SER A 47 -1.67 -17.72 -5.14
C SER A 47 -0.21 -17.77 -4.69
N ARG A 48 0.22 -16.78 -3.88
CA ARG A 48 1.56 -16.77 -3.26
C ARG A 48 1.86 -18.05 -2.47
N GLN A 49 0.87 -18.59 -1.75
CA GLN A 49 1.02 -19.84 -0.98
C GLN A 49 1.28 -21.04 -1.89
N THR A 50 0.66 -21.07 -3.07
CA THR A 50 0.87 -22.11 -4.07
C THR A 50 2.29 -22.00 -4.66
N ILE A 51 2.77 -20.78 -4.92
CA ILE A 51 4.14 -20.54 -5.41
C ILE A 51 5.17 -21.01 -4.39
N THR A 52 4.97 -20.73 -3.10
CA THR A 52 5.91 -21.19 -2.06
C THR A 52 5.95 -22.70 -1.94
N LYS A 53 4.80 -23.37 -2.07
CA LYS A 53 4.73 -24.85 -2.08
C LYS A 53 5.45 -25.42 -3.30
N LEU A 54 5.20 -24.86 -4.49
CA LEU A 54 5.86 -25.28 -5.73
C LEU A 54 7.39 -25.07 -5.68
N ARG A 55 7.89 -24.03 -5.01
CA ARG A 55 9.34 -23.84 -4.82
C ARG A 55 9.97 -24.92 -3.95
N GLN A 56 9.28 -25.38 -2.91
CA GLN A 56 9.74 -26.51 -2.09
C GLN A 56 9.74 -27.81 -2.91
N GLU A 57 8.69 -28.03 -3.71
CA GLU A 57 8.59 -29.18 -4.61
C GLU A 57 9.64 -29.14 -5.74
N MET A 58 10.01 -27.96 -6.25
CA MET A 58 11.06 -27.80 -7.26
C MET A 58 12.42 -28.22 -6.73
N SER A 59 12.75 -27.89 -5.47
CA SER A 59 14.00 -28.32 -4.83
C SER A 59 14.10 -29.84 -4.76
N GLN A 60 12.98 -30.54 -4.53
CA GLN A 60 12.91 -32.00 -4.51
C GLN A 60 12.96 -32.59 -5.94
N TRP A 61 12.28 -31.94 -6.90
CA TRP A 61 12.28 -32.34 -8.31
C TRP A 61 13.66 -32.21 -8.96
N ALA A 62 14.45 -31.20 -8.58
CA ALA A 62 15.83 -31.04 -9.05
C ALA A 62 16.74 -32.19 -8.57
N THR A 63 16.55 -32.66 -7.33
CA THR A 63 17.26 -33.83 -6.78
C THR A 63 16.82 -35.13 -7.45
N GLU A 64 15.55 -35.27 -7.81
CA GLU A 64 15.01 -36.50 -8.42
C GLU A 64 15.29 -36.65 -9.93
N ASN A 65 15.53 -35.56 -10.67
CA ASN A 65 15.71 -35.59 -12.13
C ASN A 65 17.14 -35.29 -12.61
N ASN A 66 18.10 -35.06 -11.71
CA ASN A 66 19.52 -34.96 -12.05
C ASN A 66 20.38 -35.85 -11.13
N PRO A 67 20.45 -37.18 -11.39
CA PRO A 67 21.29 -38.08 -10.61
C PRO A 67 22.67 -38.19 -11.29
N MET A 68 23.56 -37.20 -11.11
CA MET A 68 25.01 -37.31 -11.33
C MET A 68 25.68 -35.94 -11.18
N GLU A 69 26.46 -35.79 -10.11
CA GLU A 69 27.81 -35.18 -10.03
C GLU A 69 28.14 -34.96 -8.54
N GLU A 70 28.26 -36.06 -7.80
CA GLU A 70 29.25 -36.15 -6.73
C GLU A 70 30.52 -36.72 -7.39
N GLU A 71 31.53 -35.86 -7.58
CA GLU A 71 32.98 -36.15 -7.57
C GLU A 71 33.75 -35.03 -8.30
N GLN A 72 34.30 -34.07 -7.54
CA GLN A 72 35.71 -33.64 -7.63
C GLN A 72 36.04 -32.53 -6.61
N GLU A 73 36.88 -32.92 -5.65
CA GLU A 73 37.93 -32.15 -4.92
C GLU A 73 38.64 -31.12 -5.85
N ASP A 74 39.26 -30.00 -5.46
CA ASP A 74 39.76 -29.42 -4.21
C ASP A 74 40.18 -27.94 -4.49
N GLU A 75 40.32 -27.15 -3.42
CA GLU A 75 41.11 -25.90 -3.27
C GLU A 75 40.83 -24.64 -4.14
N ASP A 76 40.30 -23.57 -3.52
CA ASP A 76 41.12 -22.41 -3.14
C ASP A 76 40.37 -21.36 -2.29
N GLU A 77 41.13 -20.73 -1.40
CA GLU A 77 40.76 -19.98 -0.21
C GLU A 77 40.05 -18.60 -0.35
N LYS A 78 39.37 -18.25 0.77
CA LYS A 78 39.22 -16.92 1.41
C LYS A 78 38.31 -15.85 0.75
N SER A 79 37.16 -15.61 1.39
CA SER A 79 37.02 -14.56 2.43
C SER A 79 35.56 -14.29 2.83
N GLU A 80 35.23 -14.68 4.08
CA GLU A 80 34.59 -13.82 5.10
C GLU A 80 33.33 -12.99 4.72
N THR A 81 32.16 -13.09 5.35
CA THR A 81 31.78 -13.39 6.74
C THR A 81 30.26 -13.63 6.84
N ARG A 82 29.82 -14.23 7.97
CA ARG A 82 28.73 -13.73 8.83
C ARG A 82 27.44 -14.58 8.98
N THR A 83 27.46 -15.35 10.06
CA THR A 83 26.34 -15.72 10.98
C THR A 83 25.43 -16.88 10.57
N GLN A 84 25.82 -18.07 11.00
CA GLN A 84 24.90 -19.18 11.26
C GLN A 84 24.21 -18.96 12.62
N HIS A 85 22.88 -18.94 12.63
CA HIS A 85 22.10 -19.38 13.78
C HIS A 85 21.39 -20.67 13.38
N GLN A 86 21.91 -21.80 13.87
CA GLN A 86 21.18 -23.06 13.91
C GLN A 86 20.03 -22.94 14.91
N LEU A 87 18.82 -23.25 14.46
CA LEU A 87 17.75 -23.73 15.33
C LEU A 87 17.45 -25.16 14.88
N THR A 88 18.00 -26.10 15.63
CA THR A 88 17.66 -27.52 15.55
C THR A 88 16.25 -27.72 16.07
N PHE A 89 15.40 -28.30 15.23
CA PHE A 89 14.08 -28.79 15.56
C PHE A 89 14.24 -30.23 16.06
N VAL A 90 14.19 -30.43 17.37
CA VAL A 90 14.06 -31.77 17.98
C VAL A 90 12.58 -31.98 18.29
N LYS A 91 12.07 -33.13 17.83
CA LYS A 91 10.68 -33.55 17.89
C LYS A 91 10.59 -34.78 18.80
N SER A 92 9.95 -34.63 19.96
CA SER A 92 9.42 -35.70 20.85
C SER A 92 9.00 -35.02 22.17
N ASP A 93 7.92 -35.36 22.88
CA ASP A 93 6.89 -36.38 22.77
C ASP A 93 5.58 -35.83 23.33
N ILE A 94 4.48 -36.41 22.85
CA ILE A 94 3.12 -36.18 23.33
C ILE A 94 2.95 -36.94 24.65
N GLU A 95 2.76 -36.22 25.76
CA GLU A 95 2.27 -36.81 27.00
C GLU A 95 0.90 -36.20 27.36
N VAL A 96 -0.13 -37.06 27.31
CA VAL A 96 -1.50 -36.77 27.72
C VAL A 96 -1.54 -36.64 29.25
N LYS A 97 -1.89 -35.46 29.76
CA LYS A 97 -2.29 -35.28 31.17
C LYS A 97 -3.59 -34.50 31.31
N GLN A 98 -4.42 -35.04 32.18
CA GLN A 98 -5.84 -34.82 32.38
C GLN A 98 -6.19 -33.41 32.85
N SER A 99 -7.42 -32.99 32.54
CA SER A 99 -8.07 -31.73 32.89
C SER A 99 -8.10 -31.42 34.39
N LEU A 100 -7.63 -30.23 34.78
CA LEU A 100 -7.98 -29.56 36.04
C LEU A 100 -8.19 -28.03 35.80
N PRO A 101 -9.10 -27.38 36.55
CA PRO A 101 -9.73 -26.12 36.16
C PRO A 101 -8.85 -24.88 36.36
N LEU A 102 -9.17 -23.84 35.56
CA LEU A 102 -8.49 -22.56 35.43
C LEU A 102 -7.99 -21.96 36.77
N ALA A 103 -6.68 -21.80 36.88
CA ALA A 103 -6.02 -21.00 37.90
C ALA A 103 -6.22 -19.49 37.61
N VAL A 104 -7.26 -18.91 38.20
CA VAL A 104 -7.34 -17.44 38.37
C VAL A 104 -6.33 -17.03 39.43
N GLY A 105 -5.40 -16.14 39.07
CA GLY A 105 -4.30 -15.69 39.92
C GLY A 105 -4.75 -15.19 41.30
N ARG A 106 -4.08 -15.65 42.36
CA ARG A 106 -4.44 -15.45 43.79
C ARG A 106 -4.42 -13.99 44.29
N LYS A 107 -4.11 -12.98 43.46
CA LYS A 107 -4.05 -11.56 43.89
C LYS A 107 -5.33 -10.75 43.64
N THR A 108 -6.38 -11.34 43.06
CA THR A 108 -7.62 -10.62 42.71
C THR A 108 -8.80 -10.88 43.67
N LYS A 109 -8.59 -11.64 44.75
CA LYS A 109 -9.67 -12.04 45.68
C LYS A 109 -9.92 -11.09 46.87
N ARG A 110 -9.08 -10.09 47.14
CA ARG A 110 -9.21 -9.25 48.36
C ARG A 110 -9.99 -7.93 48.19
N ARG A 111 -10.53 -7.62 47.01
CA ARG A 111 -11.20 -6.31 46.77
C ARG A 111 -12.72 -6.35 46.67
N TRP A 112 -13.33 -7.53 46.76
CA TRP A 112 -14.79 -7.68 46.57
C TRP A 112 -15.57 -7.92 47.87
N THR A 113 -14.94 -7.89 49.04
CA THR A 113 -15.61 -8.19 50.33
C THR A 113 -15.70 -7.00 51.29
N THR A 114 -15.55 -5.76 50.81
CA THR A 114 -15.56 -4.56 51.67
C THR A 114 -16.56 -3.49 51.21
N SER A 115 -17.67 -3.91 50.60
CA SER A 115 -18.77 -2.99 50.27
C SER A 115 -20.12 -3.69 50.41
N SER A 116 -20.39 -4.27 51.57
CA SER A 116 -21.71 -4.81 51.89
C SER A 116 -21.89 -4.92 53.40
N ILE A 117 -21.78 -3.77 54.09
CA ILE A 117 -22.47 -3.55 55.36
C ILE A 117 -23.04 -2.14 55.28
N THR A 118 -24.31 -2.02 54.89
CA THR A 118 -25.28 -1.08 55.49
C THR A 118 -26.69 -1.53 55.08
N THR A 119 -27.38 -2.07 56.07
CA THR A 119 -28.83 -1.98 56.38
C THR A 119 -29.89 -2.19 55.28
N ILE A 120 -30.70 -3.22 55.53
CA ILE A 120 -31.96 -3.63 54.90
C ILE A 120 -33.04 -2.56 55.09
N VAL A 121 -33.72 -2.10 54.01
CA VAL A 121 -35.20 -1.99 53.87
C VAL A 121 -35.59 -1.88 52.37
N GLY A 122 -36.50 -2.73 51.87
CA GLY A 122 -37.38 -2.43 50.71
C GLY A 122 -37.02 -3.04 49.33
N PRO A 123 -37.98 -3.65 48.58
CA PRO A 123 -37.67 -4.54 47.44
C PRO A 123 -37.75 -3.89 46.05
N THR A 124 -37.15 -4.58 45.06
CA THR A 124 -37.24 -4.41 43.60
C THR A 124 -36.48 -3.25 42.94
N SER A 125 -35.15 -3.37 42.87
CA SER A 125 -34.45 -2.98 41.64
C SER A 125 -33.25 -3.89 41.44
N VAL A 126 -33.20 -4.57 40.30
CA VAL A 126 -32.06 -5.41 39.92
C VAL A 126 -30.87 -4.46 39.68
N PRO A 127 -29.74 -4.59 40.40
CA PRO A 127 -28.61 -3.70 40.19
C PRO A 127 -28.04 -3.96 38.79
N SER A 128 -28.14 -2.96 37.91
CA SER A 128 -27.47 -3.01 36.61
C SER A 128 -25.97 -3.19 36.83
N PRO A 129 -25.28 -4.06 36.06
CA PRO A 129 -23.85 -4.27 36.22
C PRO A 129 -23.14 -2.94 36.00
N ILE A 130 -22.53 -2.42 37.07
CA ILE A 130 -21.65 -1.25 37.00
C ILE A 130 -20.47 -1.66 36.12
N SER A 131 -20.51 -1.25 34.86
CA SER A 131 -19.41 -1.42 33.94
C SER A 131 -18.17 -0.79 34.58
N PRO A 132 -16.99 -1.44 34.55
CA PRO A 132 -15.78 -0.85 35.07
C PRO A 132 -15.63 0.56 34.50
N LYS A 133 -15.49 1.58 35.37
CA LYS A 133 -15.25 2.96 34.92
C LYS A 133 -14.08 2.90 33.93
N LYS A 134 -14.29 3.40 32.70
CA LYS A 134 -13.25 3.43 31.67
C LYS A 134 -11.98 3.98 32.32
N LYS A 135 -10.91 3.19 32.32
CA LYS A 135 -9.60 3.67 32.79
C LYS A 135 -9.34 4.98 32.05
N GLY A 136 -9.11 6.06 32.80
CA GLY A 136 -8.89 7.38 32.20
C GLY A 136 -7.87 7.26 31.07
N HIS A 137 -8.12 7.95 29.96
CA HIS A 137 -7.17 7.99 28.86
C HIS A 137 -5.83 8.41 29.46
N SER A 138 -4.80 7.56 29.35
CA SER A 138 -3.43 7.89 29.74
C SER A 138 -3.00 9.09 28.90
N GLY A 139 -3.23 10.28 29.45
CA GLY A 139 -3.37 11.51 28.69
C GLY A 139 -2.03 12.11 28.39
N ARG A 140 -1.49 11.87 27.19
CA ARG A 140 -0.58 12.84 26.61
C ARG A 140 -1.35 14.16 26.54
N LYS A 141 -0.74 15.24 27.07
CA LYS A 141 -1.36 16.57 27.04
C LYS A 141 -1.77 16.90 25.61
N LYS A 142 -3.00 17.39 25.43
CA LYS A 142 -3.49 17.83 24.12
C LYS A 142 -2.64 19.02 23.70
N ILE A 143 -1.98 18.91 22.55
CA ILE A 143 -1.31 20.05 21.92
C ILE A 143 -2.40 21.00 21.43
N VAL A 144 -2.41 22.21 21.97
CA VAL A 144 -3.28 23.30 21.54
C VAL A 144 -2.38 24.25 20.77
N LEU A 145 -2.73 24.52 19.52
CA LEU A 145 -2.02 25.49 18.70
C LEU A 145 -2.61 26.88 18.96
N THR A 146 -1.76 27.88 18.88
CA THR A 146 -2.13 29.29 18.77
C THR A 146 -2.60 29.60 17.34
N GLU A 147 -3.36 30.67 17.17
CA GLU A 147 -3.83 31.11 15.85
C GLU A 147 -2.67 31.35 14.87
N TYR A 148 -1.57 31.93 15.36
CA TYR A 148 -0.35 32.12 14.59
C TYR A 148 0.22 30.79 14.06
N GLU A 149 0.33 29.77 14.90
CA GLU A 149 0.86 28.46 14.49
C GLU A 149 -0.07 27.76 13.48
N GLU A 150 -1.38 27.97 13.60
CA GLU A 150 -2.36 27.50 12.62
C GLU A 150 -2.17 28.17 11.26
N ASP A 151 -1.86 29.47 11.25
CA ASP A 151 -1.57 30.21 10.01
C ASP A 151 -0.23 29.81 9.38
N VAL A 152 0.80 29.50 10.19
CA VAL A 152 2.07 28.96 9.68
C VAL A 152 1.83 27.66 8.91
N ILE A 153 0.96 26.76 9.42
CA ILE A 153 0.60 25.52 8.71
C ILE A 153 -0.06 25.83 7.36
N ARG A 154 -1.00 26.78 7.31
CA ARG A 154 -1.65 27.19 6.05
C ARG A 154 -0.66 27.78 5.07
N TYR A 155 0.22 28.66 5.55
CA TYR A 155 1.25 29.31 4.75
C TYR A 155 2.17 28.28 4.09
N GLN A 156 2.70 27.32 4.87
CA GLN A 156 3.58 26.30 4.33
C GLN A 156 2.90 25.34 3.36
N PHE A 157 1.63 25.04 3.61
CA PHE A 157 0.81 24.28 2.67
C PHE A 157 0.70 24.98 1.31
N HIS A 158 0.41 26.29 1.32
CA HIS A 158 0.28 27.08 0.09
C HIS A 158 1.63 27.32 -0.60
N LEU A 159 2.73 27.42 0.16
CA LEU A 159 4.08 27.46 -0.42
C LEU A 159 4.43 26.18 -1.17
N LEU A 160 4.05 25.00 -0.65
CA LEU A 160 4.25 23.74 -1.37
C LEU A 160 3.50 23.74 -2.71
N LEU A 161 2.25 24.21 -2.71
CA LEU A 161 1.46 24.33 -3.93
C LEU A 161 2.09 25.31 -4.92
N ALA A 162 2.57 26.47 -4.44
CA ALA A 162 3.28 27.45 -5.27
C ALA A 162 4.57 26.86 -5.88
N SER A 163 5.26 25.99 -5.15
CA SER A 163 6.45 25.26 -5.63
C SER A 163 6.15 24.12 -6.63
N LYS A 164 4.89 23.97 -7.06
CA LYS A 164 4.41 22.86 -7.90
C LYS A 164 4.62 21.48 -7.27
N GLN A 165 4.59 21.39 -5.94
CA GLN A 165 4.70 20.14 -5.20
C GLN A 165 3.40 19.79 -4.48
N TYR A 166 2.99 18.54 -4.54
CA TYR A 166 1.81 18.08 -3.79
C TYR A 166 2.08 18.09 -2.28
N PRO A 167 1.27 18.81 -1.49
CA PRO A 167 1.43 18.86 -0.05
C PRO A 167 1.01 17.52 0.55
N THR A 168 2.00 16.71 0.94
CA THR A 168 1.79 15.50 1.76
C THR A 168 2.07 15.85 3.21
N THR A 169 1.41 15.19 4.17
CA THR A 169 1.64 15.44 5.60
C THR A 169 3.11 15.34 5.99
N ALA A 170 3.85 14.36 5.45
CA ALA A 170 5.29 14.21 5.66
C ALA A 170 6.09 15.41 5.12
N LYS A 171 5.85 15.80 3.85
CA LYS A 171 6.54 16.94 3.21
C LYS A 171 6.23 18.27 3.90
N LEU A 172 4.99 18.43 4.35
CA LEU A 172 4.58 19.60 5.10
C LEU A 172 5.29 19.64 6.45
N LEU A 173 5.39 18.51 7.15
CA LEU A 173 6.10 18.43 8.42
C LEU A 173 7.60 18.71 8.27
N THR A 174 8.27 18.14 7.25
CA THR A 174 9.69 18.40 7.02
C THR A 174 9.93 19.89 6.76
N ARG A 175 9.15 20.49 5.87
CA ARG A 175 9.26 21.92 5.55
C ARG A 175 8.96 22.81 6.76
N LEU A 176 7.96 22.44 7.55
CA LEU A 176 7.58 23.17 8.76
C LEU A 176 8.70 23.16 9.82
N LEU A 177 9.36 22.01 10.01
CA LEU A 177 10.46 21.87 10.97
C LEU A 177 11.77 22.50 10.44
N GLU A 178 11.96 22.59 9.13
CA GLU A 178 13.08 23.32 8.51
C GLU A 178 12.98 24.83 8.78
N ASP A 179 11.80 25.42 8.59
CA ASP A 179 11.60 26.87 8.80
C ASP A 179 11.41 27.23 10.28
N THR A 180 10.79 26.34 11.07
CA THR A 180 10.50 26.53 12.49
C THR A 180 10.84 25.28 13.30
N PRO A 181 12.08 25.13 13.80
CA PRO A 181 12.50 23.91 14.48
C PRO A 181 11.78 23.67 15.82
N ASP A 182 11.37 24.73 16.50
CA ASP A 182 10.67 24.68 17.80
C ASP A 182 9.15 24.52 17.68
N PHE A 183 8.64 24.17 16.49
CA PHE A 183 7.20 24.02 16.29
C PHE A 183 6.61 22.93 17.21
N PRO A 184 5.46 23.17 17.86
CA PRO A 184 4.90 22.25 18.88
C PRO A 184 4.50 20.87 18.32
N ILE A 185 4.34 20.74 16.99
CA ILE A 185 3.98 19.50 16.32
C ILE A 185 5.22 18.88 15.67
N GLN A 186 5.63 17.73 16.22
CA GLN A 186 6.76 16.95 15.70
C GLN A 186 6.35 15.62 15.04
N SER A 187 5.05 15.31 15.00
CA SER A 187 4.55 14.04 14.48
C SER A 187 3.54 14.25 13.37
N GLU A 188 3.68 13.50 12.28
CA GLU A 188 2.76 13.51 11.13
C GLU A 188 1.31 13.24 11.54
N SER A 189 1.10 12.26 12.43
CA SER A 189 -0.23 11.90 12.93
C SER A 189 -0.91 13.04 13.69
N THR A 190 -0.11 13.89 14.34
CA THR A 190 -0.60 15.06 15.06
C THR A 190 -0.89 16.18 14.08
N LEU A 191 0.03 16.45 13.14
CA LEU A 191 -0.17 17.42 12.06
C LEU A 191 -1.44 17.12 11.27
N LEU A 192 -1.65 15.87 10.85
CA LEU A 192 -2.84 15.42 10.15
C LEU A 192 -4.14 15.78 10.88
N ARG A 193 -4.16 15.56 12.20
CA ARG A 193 -5.33 15.88 13.04
C ARG A 193 -5.59 17.38 13.11
N HIS A 194 -4.53 18.18 13.15
CA HIS A 194 -4.64 19.64 13.10
C HIS A 194 -5.06 20.13 11.72
N MET A 195 -4.52 19.58 10.64
CA MET A 195 -4.96 19.87 9.27
C MET A 195 -6.47 19.63 9.09
N HIS A 196 -6.99 18.50 9.56
CA HIS A 196 -8.43 18.26 9.52
C HIS A 196 -9.24 19.27 10.34
N ARG A 197 -8.72 19.73 11.48
CA ARG A 197 -9.37 20.77 12.30
C ARG A 197 -9.39 22.12 11.59
N LEU A 198 -8.31 22.45 10.86
CA LEU A 198 -8.20 23.69 10.07
C LEU A 198 -9.09 23.69 8.83
N GLY A 199 -9.71 22.57 8.49
CA GLY A 199 -10.63 22.44 7.35
C GLY A 199 -10.02 21.79 6.12
N PHE A 200 -8.76 21.35 6.17
CA PHE A 200 -8.14 20.62 5.07
C PHE A 200 -8.81 19.26 4.86
N LYS A 201 -9.05 18.93 3.59
CA LYS A 201 -9.73 17.70 3.17
C LYS A 201 -8.88 16.98 2.12
N TYR A 202 -8.70 15.68 2.32
CA TYR A 202 -8.12 14.82 1.30
C TYR A 202 -9.25 14.32 0.39
N LYS A 203 -9.25 14.72 -0.87
CA LYS A 203 -10.33 14.43 -1.83
C LYS A 203 -9.78 13.85 -3.12
N ALA A 204 -10.61 13.07 -3.80
CA ALA A 204 -10.31 12.63 -5.14
C ALA A 204 -10.28 13.85 -6.08
N THR A 205 -9.27 13.92 -6.94
CA THR A 205 -9.16 14.93 -7.98
C THR A 205 -10.27 14.69 -8.99
N ALA A 206 -11.00 15.75 -9.36
CA ALA A 206 -12.03 15.65 -10.38
C ALA A 206 -11.36 15.28 -11.71
N LYS A 207 -11.86 14.24 -12.37
CA LYS A 207 -11.46 13.97 -13.74
C LYS A 207 -11.99 15.10 -14.61
N ILE A 208 -11.13 15.68 -15.44
CA ILE A 208 -11.61 16.53 -16.53
C ILE A 208 -12.31 15.59 -17.50
N SER A 209 -13.65 15.65 -17.54
CA SER A 209 -14.40 15.07 -18.63
C SER A 209 -14.17 15.98 -19.83
N ILE A 210 -13.34 15.55 -20.78
CA ILE A 210 -13.35 16.14 -22.11
C ILE A 210 -14.67 15.68 -22.74
N PRO A 211 -15.63 16.58 -23.02
CA PRO A 211 -16.87 16.18 -23.66
C PRO A 211 -16.56 15.76 -25.10
N LEU A 212 -16.32 14.47 -25.30
CA LEU A 212 -16.05 13.89 -26.62
C LEU A 212 -17.25 14.02 -27.57
N ASP A 213 -18.43 14.30 -27.01
CA ASP A 213 -19.67 14.55 -27.76
C ASP A 213 -19.82 16.01 -28.22
N ALA A 214 -18.85 16.88 -27.93
CA ALA A 214 -18.88 18.22 -28.49
C ALA A 214 -18.82 18.16 -30.02
N THR A 215 -19.60 19.02 -30.67
CA THR A 215 -19.88 18.97 -32.11
C THR A 215 -18.62 19.04 -32.96
N ASN A 216 -17.60 19.77 -32.50
CA ASN A 216 -16.29 19.86 -33.13
C ASN A 216 -15.56 18.50 -33.15
N PHE A 217 -15.53 17.76 -32.03
CA PHE A 217 -14.91 16.44 -31.98
C PHE A 217 -15.66 15.42 -32.84
N VAL A 218 -16.99 15.46 -32.83
CA VAL A 218 -17.84 14.60 -33.66
C VAL A 218 -17.58 14.85 -35.16
N ALA A 219 -17.52 16.11 -35.57
CA ALA A 219 -17.24 16.48 -36.97
C ALA A 219 -15.83 16.05 -37.41
N SER A 220 -14.80 16.29 -36.58
CA SER A 220 -13.43 15.86 -36.86
C SER A 220 -13.32 14.34 -36.96
N ARG A 221 -13.98 13.61 -36.07
CA ARG A 221 -14.04 12.13 -36.09
C ARG A 221 -14.74 11.61 -37.36
N ALA A 222 -15.82 12.25 -37.78
CA ALA A 222 -16.52 11.88 -39.02
C ALA A 222 -15.65 12.09 -40.26
N LYS A 223 -14.90 13.20 -40.34
CA LYS A 223 -13.94 13.45 -41.42
C LYS A 223 -12.83 12.41 -41.44
N TYR A 224 -12.25 12.10 -40.28
CA TYR A 224 -11.21 11.08 -40.15
C TYR A 224 -11.69 9.70 -40.63
N PHE A 225 -12.88 9.27 -40.24
CA PHE A 225 -13.42 7.98 -40.68
C PHE A 225 -13.71 7.90 -42.18
N ARG A 226 -14.12 9.01 -42.82
CA ARG A 226 -14.26 9.04 -44.28
C ARG A 226 -12.92 8.80 -44.96
N TYR A 227 -11.91 9.56 -44.55
CA TYR A 227 -10.54 9.40 -45.07
C TYR A 227 -10.01 7.96 -44.87
N LEU A 228 -10.27 7.38 -43.70
CA LEU A 228 -9.86 6.01 -43.40
C LEU A 228 -10.57 4.96 -44.26
N ASN A 229 -11.84 5.17 -44.57
CA ASN A 229 -12.57 4.31 -45.50
C ASN A 229 -11.98 4.40 -46.92
N ASP A 230 -11.65 5.61 -47.38
CA ASP A 230 -11.02 5.79 -48.70
C ASP A 230 -9.67 5.06 -48.78
N LEU A 231 -8.83 5.13 -47.74
CA LEU A 231 -7.57 4.38 -47.69
C LEU A 231 -7.78 2.85 -47.74
N ARG A 232 -8.77 2.34 -47.01
CA ARG A 232 -9.12 0.91 -47.01
C ARG A 232 -9.66 0.44 -48.36
N SER A 233 -10.43 1.29 -49.04
CA SER A 233 -10.93 1.01 -50.39
C SER A 233 -9.81 0.95 -51.42
N ASN A 234 -8.68 1.60 -51.16
CA ASN A 234 -7.48 1.56 -52.01
C ASN A 234 -6.49 0.45 -51.60
N ASP A 235 -6.92 -0.53 -50.79
CA ASP A 235 -6.13 -1.68 -50.33
C ASP A 235 -4.84 -1.30 -49.55
N VAL A 236 -4.85 -0.13 -48.90
CA VAL A 236 -3.73 0.33 -48.06
C VAL A 236 -3.82 -0.30 -46.67
N ILE A 237 -2.72 -0.91 -46.22
CA ILE A 237 -2.60 -1.47 -44.87
C ILE A 237 -2.48 -0.33 -43.85
N VAL A 238 -3.49 -0.19 -42.98
CA VAL A 238 -3.49 0.82 -41.91
C VAL A 238 -2.99 0.20 -40.61
N CYS A 239 -1.82 0.65 -40.15
CA CYS A 239 -1.27 0.30 -38.85
C CYS A 239 -1.55 1.42 -37.85
N TYR A 240 -1.96 1.06 -36.63
CA TYR A 240 -2.15 2.00 -35.52
C TYR A 240 -1.04 1.84 -34.51
N HIS A 241 -0.44 2.95 -34.11
CA HIS A 241 0.46 3.03 -32.98
C HIS A 241 -0.16 3.96 -31.93
N ASP A 242 -0.20 3.52 -30.68
CA ASP A 242 -0.67 4.35 -29.57
C ASP A 242 0.51 4.63 -28.65
N GLU A 243 0.88 5.90 -28.55
CA GLU A 243 1.93 6.36 -27.64
C GLU A 243 1.26 6.80 -26.35
N THR A 244 1.54 6.09 -25.26
CA THR A 244 1.15 6.57 -23.92
C THR A 244 2.25 7.47 -23.38
N TRP A 245 2.08 8.78 -23.55
CA TRP A 245 2.97 9.77 -22.95
C TRP A 245 2.70 9.86 -21.45
N THR A 246 3.66 9.49 -20.62
CA THR A 246 3.63 9.81 -19.18
C THR A 246 3.97 11.28 -19.01
N ASN A 247 2.96 12.14 -18.90
CA ASN A 247 3.19 13.56 -18.69
C ASN A 247 3.63 13.81 -17.25
N SER A 248 4.73 14.56 -17.07
CA SER A 248 5.17 15.06 -15.75
C SER A 248 4.13 15.94 -15.05
N GLY A 249 3.04 16.30 -15.75
CA GLY A 249 1.89 17.05 -15.25
C GLY A 249 0.64 16.19 -14.96
N ASP A 250 0.75 14.86 -14.92
CA ASP A 250 -0.34 14.01 -14.46
C ASP A 250 -0.63 14.25 -12.99
N GLU A 251 -1.91 14.45 -12.68
CA GLU A 251 -2.33 14.73 -11.31
C GLU A 251 -2.46 13.46 -10.50
N GLN A 252 -2.13 13.58 -9.21
CA GLN A 252 -2.46 12.52 -8.28
C GLN A 252 -3.98 12.34 -8.23
N ARG A 253 -4.42 11.09 -8.17
CA ARG A 253 -5.85 10.75 -8.06
C ARG A 253 -6.51 11.35 -6.82
N TYR A 254 -5.73 11.61 -5.77
CA TYR A 254 -6.19 12.21 -4.53
C TYR A 254 -5.22 13.28 -4.09
N VAL A 255 -5.76 14.43 -3.70
CA VAL A 255 -5.00 15.61 -3.31
C VAL A 255 -5.57 16.22 -2.03
N TRP A 256 -4.70 16.89 -1.28
CA TRP A 256 -5.12 17.71 -0.16
C TRP A 256 -5.66 19.05 -0.68
N VAL A 257 -6.80 19.45 -0.16
CA VAL A 257 -7.50 20.68 -0.52
C VAL A 257 -7.78 21.48 0.74
N ASP A 258 -7.50 22.79 0.70
CA ASP A 258 -7.83 23.73 1.76
C ASP A 258 -9.37 23.86 1.92
N GLY A 259 -9.81 24.39 3.05
CA GLY A 259 -11.23 24.64 3.33
C GLY A 259 -11.92 25.52 2.27
N LYS A 260 -11.15 26.35 1.55
CA LYS A 260 -11.62 27.18 0.43
C LYS A 260 -11.78 26.44 -0.90
N GLY A 261 -11.37 25.18 -0.98
CA GLY A 261 -11.42 24.39 -2.21
C GLY A 261 -10.17 24.49 -3.10
N GLU A 262 -9.16 25.23 -2.66
CA GLU A 262 -7.87 25.38 -3.36
C GLU A 262 -6.89 24.28 -2.90
N GLY A 263 -6.21 23.60 -3.83
CA GLY A 263 -5.30 22.50 -3.48
C GLY A 263 -4.88 21.59 -4.62
N GLY A 264 -5.45 21.75 -5.81
CA GLY A 264 -4.91 21.15 -7.03
C GLY A 264 -3.69 21.94 -7.53
N LEU A 265 -2.74 21.25 -8.17
CA LEU A 265 -1.62 21.90 -8.85
C LEU A 265 -2.01 22.42 -10.25
N ARG A 266 -3.12 21.95 -10.84
CA ARG A 266 -3.68 22.57 -12.06
C ARG A 266 -4.54 23.78 -11.74
N LYS A 267 -4.14 24.92 -12.30
CA LYS A 267 -5.10 25.91 -12.81
C LYS A 267 -5.26 25.63 -14.30
N ASN A 268 -6.50 25.42 -14.75
CA ASN A 268 -6.81 25.09 -16.14
C ASN A 268 -6.65 26.28 -17.11
N GLU A 269 -6.09 27.39 -16.65
CA GLU A 269 -6.07 28.66 -17.41
C GLU A 269 -5.18 28.55 -18.67
N GLU A 270 -4.07 27.81 -18.63
CA GLU A 270 -3.10 27.79 -19.74
C GLU A 270 -3.35 26.71 -20.81
N ARG A 271 -4.27 25.75 -20.61
CA ARG A 271 -4.53 24.70 -21.63
C ARG A 271 -5.56 25.07 -22.69
N GLY A 272 -6.13 26.28 -22.63
CA GLY A 272 -7.04 26.82 -23.64
C GLY A 272 -6.40 27.81 -24.62
N GLU A 273 -5.24 28.37 -24.29
CA GLU A 273 -4.46 29.32 -25.10
C GLU A 273 -3.23 28.66 -25.74
N LEU A 274 -3.41 27.45 -26.27
CA LEU A 274 -2.48 27.00 -27.30
C LEU A 274 -3.05 27.47 -28.63
N ASP A 275 -2.40 28.49 -29.17
CA ASP A 275 -2.54 29.03 -30.52
C ASP A 275 -2.87 27.93 -31.54
N PHE A 276 -4.15 27.72 -31.79
CA PHE A 276 -4.66 26.99 -32.96
C PHE A 276 -4.65 27.86 -34.23
N PHE A 277 -4.03 29.04 -34.15
CA PHE A 277 -3.69 29.89 -35.29
C PHE A 277 -2.21 29.77 -35.60
N LEU A 278 -1.82 28.72 -36.30
CA LEU A 278 -0.88 28.82 -37.40
C LEU A 278 -1.09 27.62 -38.33
N ILE A 279 -1.46 27.99 -39.55
CA ILE A 279 -1.70 27.18 -40.75
C ILE A 279 -0.44 26.42 -41.13
#